data_AF-A0A7S1BG28-F1
#
_entry.id   AF-A0A7S1BG28-F1
#
_cell.length_a   1.000
_cell.length_b   1.000
_cell.length_c   1.000
_cell.angle_alpha   90.00
_cell.angle_beta   90.00
_cell.angle_gamma   90.00
#
_symmetry.space_group_name_H-M   'P 1'
#
loop_
_entity.id
_entity.type
_entity.pdbx_description
1 polymer ?
#
loop_
_entity_poly.entity_id
_entity_poly.type
_entity_poly.pdbx_seq_one_letter_code
_entity_poly.pdbx_strand_id
1 'polypeptide(L)'
;VKEVKKNSWLPSWNFFGIRFNSSWVEELQDTAKIDWNRLLADQYKVIIERQVSDINCEILNTALFTLPLHMLNALQFNEVFGILTNERFVEKRLLILGFEICTRGQIADIKMLPGFEISNSISTVQKRHRNKKAYNFSATFCLNFYADIIWKLCIAVENKNELAQSCYVAAYKSLVEVGRTLQKHSSWNEAMDCFYKGLKKMYKAGYDEKHADVIQILQLIKSSSPQRIVLVPFSSPHGLILTKSH
;
A
#
# COMPACT_ATOMS: atom_id res chain seq x y z
N VAL A 1 2.30 -30.45 -44.19
CA VAL A 1 3.12 -30.10 -43.00
C VAL A 1 2.17 -29.88 -41.84
N LYS A 2 2.21 -30.74 -40.82
CA LYS A 2 1.29 -30.67 -39.65
C LYS A 2 1.72 -29.51 -38.75
N GLU A 3 0.81 -28.58 -38.49
CA GLU A 3 1.01 -27.51 -37.51
C GLU A 3 1.12 -28.09 -36.10
N VAL A 4 2.25 -27.82 -35.45
CA VAL A 4 2.47 -28.09 -34.03
C VAL A 4 1.69 -27.04 -33.24
N LYS A 5 0.56 -27.45 -32.66
CA LYS A 5 -0.12 -26.65 -31.61
C LYS A 5 0.85 -26.49 -30.44
N LYS A 6 1.44 -25.30 -30.29
CA LYS A 6 2.10 -24.88 -29.05
C LYS A 6 1.04 -24.79 -27.95
N ASN A 7 0.89 -25.82 -27.15
CA ASN A 7 0.17 -25.75 -25.89
C ASN A 7 0.96 -24.83 -24.95
N SER A 8 0.50 -23.59 -24.77
CA SER A 8 0.99 -22.73 -23.70
C SER A 8 0.47 -23.28 -22.37
N TRP A 9 1.36 -23.81 -21.54
CA TRP A 9 1.06 -24.28 -20.18
C TRP A 9 0.79 -23.14 -19.18
N LEU A 10 0.75 -21.90 -19.66
CA LEU A 10 0.45 -20.73 -18.85
C LEU A 10 -1.07 -20.53 -18.81
N PRO A 11 -1.70 -20.51 -17.62
CA PRO A 11 -3.10 -20.13 -17.50
C PRO A 11 -3.31 -18.74 -18.09
N SER A 12 -4.41 -18.56 -18.83
CA SER A 12 -4.77 -17.26 -19.41
C SER A 12 -4.82 -16.16 -18.35
N TRP A 13 -4.61 -14.90 -18.73
CA TRP A 13 -4.71 -13.74 -17.83
C TRP A 13 -6.04 -13.64 -17.06
N ASN A 14 -7.11 -14.29 -17.55
CA ASN A 14 -8.39 -14.43 -16.84
C ASN A 14 -8.32 -15.36 -15.62
N PHE A 15 -7.35 -16.29 -15.57
CA PHE A 15 -7.08 -17.18 -14.44
C PHE A 15 -6.46 -16.41 -13.24
N PHE A 16 -5.81 -15.28 -13.50
CA PHE A 16 -5.19 -14.42 -12.48
C PHE A 16 -6.17 -13.41 -11.83
N GLY A 17 -7.48 -13.58 -12.04
CA GLY A 17 -8.50 -12.94 -11.19
C GLY A 17 -8.69 -11.42 -11.36
N ILE A 18 -8.31 -10.83 -12.49
CA ILE A 18 -8.69 -9.44 -12.79
C ILE A 18 -10.12 -9.40 -13.32
N ARG A 19 -11.11 -9.54 -12.43
CA ARG A 19 -12.46 -9.00 -12.61
C ARG A 19 -12.95 -8.42 -11.29
N PHE A 20 -13.06 -7.10 -11.26
CA PHE A 20 -13.80 -6.37 -10.24
C PHE A 20 -15.29 -6.66 -10.46
N ASN A 21 -15.93 -7.43 -9.56
CA ASN A 21 -17.37 -7.37 -9.38
C ASN A 21 -17.79 -7.82 -7.97
N SER A 22 -18.78 -7.11 -7.45
CA SER A 22 -19.22 -7.03 -6.05
C SER A 22 -20.08 -8.20 -5.55
N SER A 23 -19.76 -9.45 -5.92
CA SER A 23 -20.52 -10.64 -5.50
C SER A 23 -19.63 -11.67 -4.78
N TRP A 24 -19.04 -11.28 -3.65
CA TRP A 24 -18.17 -12.10 -2.78
C TRP A 24 -18.88 -13.29 -2.07
N VAL A 25 -20.00 -13.81 -2.60
CA VAL A 25 -20.81 -14.84 -1.94
C VAL A 25 -20.96 -16.12 -2.75
N GLU A 26 -20.69 -16.12 -4.06
CA GLU A 26 -20.81 -17.34 -4.89
C GLU A 26 -19.48 -18.08 -5.14
N GLU A 27 -18.32 -17.50 -4.85
CA GLU A 27 -17.02 -18.16 -5.07
C GLU A 27 -16.56 -19.11 -3.93
N LEU A 28 -17.36 -19.26 -2.87
CA LEU A 28 -17.02 -20.08 -1.69
C LEU A 28 -17.21 -21.60 -1.88
N GLN A 29 -17.49 -22.08 -3.10
CA GLN A 29 -17.82 -23.48 -3.36
C GLN A 29 -16.77 -24.28 -4.12
N ASP A 30 -15.71 -23.66 -4.65
CA ASP A 30 -14.65 -24.38 -5.36
C ASP A 30 -13.44 -24.64 -4.43
N THR A 31 -13.54 -25.71 -3.63
CA THR A 31 -12.47 -26.16 -2.73
C THR A 31 -11.16 -26.40 -3.47
N ALA A 32 -11.21 -26.85 -4.74
CA ALA A 32 -10.02 -27.03 -5.55
C ALA A 32 -9.32 -25.70 -5.83
N LYS A 33 -10.06 -24.62 -6.12
CA LYS A 33 -9.49 -23.27 -6.30
C LYS A 33 -8.78 -22.79 -5.03
N ILE A 34 -9.35 -23.02 -3.85
CA ILE A 34 -8.73 -22.65 -2.56
C ILE A 34 -7.43 -23.42 -2.34
N ASP A 35 -7.44 -24.74 -2.56
CA ASP A 35 -6.26 -25.59 -2.36
C ASP A 35 -5.15 -25.30 -3.37
N TRP A 36 -5.50 -25.00 -4.62
CA TRP A 36 -4.54 -24.53 -5.63
C TRP A 36 -3.86 -23.23 -5.23
N ASN A 37 -4.63 -22.26 -4.72
CA ASN A 37 -4.07 -20.99 -4.24
C ASN A 37 -3.16 -21.20 -3.01
N ARG A 38 -3.52 -22.14 -2.12
CA ARG A 38 -2.67 -22.51 -0.98
C ARG A 38 -1.34 -23.11 -1.45
N LEU A 39 -1.38 -24.04 -2.41
CA LEU A 39 -0.17 -24.66 -2.98
C LEU A 39 0.75 -23.60 -3.62
N LEU A 40 0.19 -22.68 -4.41
CA LEU A 40 0.96 -21.59 -5.02
C LEU A 40 1.58 -20.67 -3.96
N ALA A 41 0.83 -20.31 -2.92
CA ALA A 41 1.34 -19.49 -1.83
C ALA A 41 2.53 -20.16 -1.12
N ASP A 42 2.46 -21.47 -0.86
CA ASP A 42 3.54 -22.21 -0.22
C ASP A 42 4.79 -22.29 -1.12
N GLN A 43 4.62 -22.48 -2.43
CA GLN A 43 5.75 -22.43 -3.38
C GLN A 43 6.40 -21.03 -3.44
N TYR A 44 5.60 -19.97 -3.46
CA TYR A 44 6.12 -18.61 -3.47
C TYR A 44 6.85 -18.22 -2.19
N LYS A 45 6.40 -18.68 -1.02
CA LYS A 45 7.16 -18.52 0.24
C LYS A 45 8.55 -19.14 0.12
N VAL A 46 8.64 -20.37 -0.39
CA VAL A 46 9.93 -21.06 -0.60
C VAL A 46 10.82 -20.29 -1.58
N ILE A 47 10.26 -19.79 -2.68
CA ILE A 47 11.02 -18.97 -3.65
C ILE A 47 11.56 -17.69 -3.00
N ILE A 48 10.74 -17.00 -2.19
CA ILE A 48 11.13 -15.76 -1.52
C ILE A 48 12.23 -16.01 -0.47
N GLU A 49 12.24 -17.16 0.18
CA GLU A 49 13.24 -17.51 1.20
C GLU A 49 14.59 -17.94 0.61
N ARG A 50 14.60 -18.49 -0.61
CA ARG A 50 15.84 -18.91 -1.29
C ARG A 50 16.73 -17.72 -1.65
N GLN A 51 18.04 -17.93 -1.68
CA GLN A 51 18.98 -17.01 -2.35
C GLN A 51 18.87 -17.22 -3.85
N VAL A 52 18.58 -16.15 -4.59
CA VAL A 52 18.15 -16.17 -5.98
C VAL A 52 19.28 -15.65 -6.86
N SER A 53 19.63 -16.40 -7.91
CA SER A 53 20.52 -15.97 -9.00
C SER A 53 19.78 -15.10 -10.03
N ASP A 54 20.49 -14.35 -10.90
CA ASP A 54 19.88 -13.36 -11.80
C ASP A 54 18.73 -13.88 -12.69
N ILE A 55 18.76 -15.15 -13.14
CA ILE A 55 17.68 -15.77 -13.95
C ILE A 55 16.38 -15.96 -13.15
N ASN A 56 16.48 -16.07 -11.82
CA ASN A 56 15.33 -16.25 -10.93
C ASN A 56 14.72 -14.90 -10.47
N CYS A 57 15.24 -13.76 -10.94
CA CYS A 57 14.73 -12.43 -10.57
C CYS A 57 13.28 -12.19 -11.02
N GLU A 58 12.89 -12.60 -12.24
CA GLU A 58 11.49 -12.46 -12.68
C GLU A 58 10.53 -13.30 -11.85
N ILE A 59 10.90 -14.55 -11.56
CA ILE A 59 10.12 -15.46 -10.72
C ILE A 59 9.98 -14.90 -9.30
N LEU A 60 11.06 -14.34 -8.75
CA LEU A 60 11.04 -13.68 -7.45
C LEU A 60 10.14 -12.45 -7.44
N ASN A 61 10.18 -11.63 -8.50
CA ASN A 61 9.28 -10.47 -8.64
C ASN A 61 7.81 -10.92 -8.65
N THR A 62 7.49 -11.94 -9.44
CA THR A 62 6.14 -12.51 -9.48
C THR A 62 5.72 -13.04 -8.11
N ALA A 63 6.59 -13.79 -7.42
CA ALA A 63 6.29 -14.34 -6.10
C ALA A 63 6.03 -13.22 -5.07
N LEU A 64 6.89 -12.20 -5.01
CA LEU A 64 6.72 -11.05 -4.12
C LEU A 64 5.46 -10.24 -4.41
N PHE A 65 5.09 -10.13 -5.69
CA PHE A 65 3.90 -9.39 -6.09
C PHE A 65 2.61 -10.15 -5.78
N THR A 66 2.56 -11.44 -6.09
CA THR A 66 1.32 -12.25 -6.12
C THR A 66 1.08 -13.09 -4.87
N LEU A 67 2.08 -13.30 -3.99
CA LEU A 67 1.92 -14.09 -2.78
C LEU A 67 0.72 -13.64 -1.91
N PRO A 68 0.54 -12.34 -1.57
CA PRO A 68 -0.60 -11.91 -0.77
C PRO A 68 -1.94 -12.24 -1.44
N LEU A 69 -2.05 -12.07 -2.76
CA LEU A 69 -3.26 -12.37 -3.53
C LEU A 69 -3.63 -13.86 -3.48
N HIS A 70 -2.66 -14.75 -3.66
CA HIS A 70 -2.91 -16.19 -3.56
C HIS A 70 -3.30 -16.59 -2.14
N MET A 71 -2.67 -16.02 -1.11
CA MET A 71 -3.06 -16.28 0.28
C MET A 71 -4.47 -15.76 0.61
N LEU A 72 -4.85 -14.59 0.09
CA LEU A 72 -6.21 -14.05 0.18
C LEU A 72 -7.24 -15.00 -0.46
N ASN A 73 -6.95 -15.48 -1.68
CA ASN A 73 -7.80 -16.43 -2.40
C ASN A 73 -7.84 -17.81 -1.71
N ALA A 74 -6.81 -18.17 -0.96
CA ALA A 74 -6.76 -19.37 -0.13
C ALA A 74 -7.43 -19.20 1.26
N LEU A 75 -8.04 -18.03 1.52
CA LEU A 75 -8.68 -17.64 2.78
C LEU A 75 -7.72 -17.61 3.99
N GLN A 76 -6.41 -17.43 3.75
CA GLN A 76 -5.34 -17.36 4.76
C GLN A 76 -5.16 -15.92 5.27
N PHE A 77 -6.23 -15.30 5.77
CA PHE A 77 -6.24 -13.87 6.08
C PHE A 77 -5.26 -13.46 7.20
N ASN A 78 -5.10 -14.31 8.21
CA ASN A 78 -4.17 -14.03 9.32
C ASN A 78 -2.72 -14.04 8.83
N GLU A 79 -2.40 -14.97 7.94
CA GLU A 79 -1.09 -15.09 7.33
C GLU A 79 -0.83 -13.93 6.37
N VAL A 80 -1.84 -13.47 5.62
CA VAL A 80 -1.75 -12.26 4.79
C VAL A 80 -1.42 -11.05 5.66
N PHE A 81 -2.18 -10.84 6.74
CA PHE A 81 -1.89 -9.75 7.67
C PHE A 81 -0.47 -9.85 8.25
N GLY A 82 -0.05 -11.06 8.62
CA GLY A 82 1.30 -11.35 9.12
C GLY A 82 2.40 -10.97 8.12
N ILE A 83 2.25 -11.31 6.83
CA ILE A 83 3.26 -10.94 5.82
C ILE A 83 3.22 -9.45 5.47
N LEU A 84 2.05 -8.81 5.43
CA LEU A 84 1.92 -7.39 5.14
C LEU A 84 2.47 -6.51 6.28
N THR A 85 2.63 -7.08 7.47
CA THR A 85 3.22 -6.45 8.66
C THR A 85 4.57 -7.07 9.05
N ASN A 86 5.19 -7.82 8.14
CA ASN A 86 6.53 -8.36 8.31
C ASN A 86 7.57 -7.43 7.67
N GLU A 87 8.46 -6.87 8.48
CA GLU A 87 9.45 -5.87 8.03
C GLU A 87 10.34 -6.42 6.91
N ARG A 88 10.90 -7.62 7.08
CA ARG A 88 11.79 -8.25 6.10
C ARG A 88 11.10 -8.50 4.76
N PHE A 89 9.85 -8.96 4.79
CA PHE A 89 9.07 -9.18 3.57
C PHE A 89 8.77 -7.86 2.85
N VAL A 90 8.28 -6.86 3.58
CA VAL A 90 7.93 -5.55 3.02
C VAL A 90 9.16 -4.83 2.47
N GLU A 91 10.28 -4.85 3.19
CA GLU A 91 11.55 -4.29 2.71
C GLU A 91 12.02 -4.97 1.43
N LYS A 92 12.02 -6.31 1.41
CA LYS A 92 12.40 -7.07 0.23
C LYS A 92 11.50 -6.76 -0.96
N ARG A 93 10.18 -6.66 -0.74
CA ARG A 93 9.20 -6.29 -1.76
C ARG A 93 9.45 -4.88 -2.30
N LEU A 94 9.73 -3.91 -1.43
CA LEU A 94 10.04 -2.51 -1.80
C LEU A 94 11.34 -2.40 -2.62
N LEU A 95 12.40 -3.08 -2.19
CA LEU A 95 13.71 -3.00 -2.83
C LEU A 95 13.72 -3.67 -4.21
N ILE A 96 12.95 -4.76 -4.37
CA ILE A 96 12.94 -5.54 -5.60
C ILE A 96 11.91 -5.03 -6.61
N LEU A 97 10.67 -4.75 -6.18
CA LEU A 97 9.61 -4.28 -7.08
C LEU A 97 9.64 -2.77 -7.30
N GLY A 98 10.34 -2.03 -6.44
CA GLY A 98 10.33 -0.58 -6.40
C GLY A 98 9.14 -0.01 -5.62
N PHE A 99 9.34 1.20 -5.11
CA PHE A 99 8.40 1.90 -4.22
C PHE A 99 7.00 2.06 -4.82
N GLU A 100 6.88 2.46 -6.08
CA GLU A 100 5.57 2.76 -6.69
C GLU A 100 4.70 1.52 -6.89
N ILE A 101 5.27 0.47 -7.50
CA ILE A 101 4.56 -0.80 -7.74
C ILE A 101 4.22 -1.47 -6.41
N CYS A 102 5.20 -1.53 -5.50
CA CYS A 102 5.00 -2.12 -4.17
C CYS A 102 3.91 -1.36 -3.39
N THR A 103 3.87 -0.02 -3.42
CA THR A 103 2.87 0.76 -2.68
C THR A 103 1.46 0.52 -3.20
N ARG A 104 1.27 0.50 -4.52
CA ARG A 104 -0.04 0.18 -5.10
C ARG A 104 -0.49 -1.24 -4.74
N GLY A 105 0.43 -2.21 -4.84
CA GLY A 105 0.18 -3.61 -4.46
C GLY A 105 -0.17 -3.75 -2.99
N GLN A 106 0.65 -3.20 -2.09
CA GLN A 106 0.44 -3.24 -0.64
C GLN A 106 -0.93 -2.66 -0.25
N ILE A 107 -1.29 -1.49 -0.80
CA ILE A 107 -2.59 -0.86 -0.52
C ILE A 107 -3.75 -1.73 -1.06
N ALA A 108 -3.59 -2.35 -2.23
CA ALA A 108 -4.58 -3.27 -2.78
C ALA A 108 -4.76 -4.52 -1.91
N ASP A 109 -3.65 -5.11 -1.46
CA ASP A 109 -3.68 -6.28 -0.59
C ASP A 109 -4.35 -5.98 0.76
N ILE A 110 -4.03 -4.82 1.37
CA ILE A 110 -4.69 -4.36 2.61
C ILE A 110 -6.20 -4.15 2.39
N LYS A 111 -6.60 -3.58 1.24
CA LYS A 111 -8.02 -3.37 0.87
C LYS A 111 -8.82 -4.66 0.77
N MET A 112 -8.15 -5.77 0.47
CA MET A 112 -8.79 -7.09 0.31
C MET A 112 -8.92 -7.86 1.63
N LEU A 113 -8.28 -7.40 2.73
CA LEU A 113 -8.47 -8.02 4.03
C LEU A 113 -9.90 -7.81 4.56
N PRO A 114 -10.52 -8.84 5.15
CA PRO A 114 -11.85 -8.70 5.75
C PRO A 114 -11.81 -7.70 6.91
N GLY A 115 -12.81 -6.83 6.99
CA GLY A 115 -12.82 -5.73 7.98
C GLY A 115 -12.21 -4.42 7.46
N PHE A 116 -11.74 -4.39 6.20
CA PHE A 116 -11.47 -3.14 5.50
C PHE A 116 -12.78 -2.42 5.16
N GLU A 117 -13.40 -1.77 6.15
CA GLU A 117 -14.50 -0.84 5.93
C GLU A 117 -13.96 0.58 6.02
N ILE A 118 -14.04 1.32 4.91
CA ILE A 118 -13.87 2.78 4.92
C ILE A 118 -15.08 3.32 5.69
N SER A 119 -14.88 3.75 6.93
CA SER A 119 -15.93 4.30 7.79
C SER A 119 -16.41 5.66 7.26
N ASN A 120 -17.09 5.68 6.12
CA ASN A 120 -17.68 6.88 5.53
C ASN A 120 -19.21 6.92 5.68
N SER A 121 -19.80 6.06 6.51
CA SER A 121 -21.24 6.04 6.67
C SER A 121 -21.66 6.42 8.09
N ILE A 122 -22.14 7.66 8.23
CA ILE A 122 -23.36 7.92 8.97
C ILE A 122 -24.46 7.12 8.25
N SER A 123 -24.56 5.82 8.50
CA SER A 123 -25.72 5.02 8.16
C SER A 123 -26.16 4.27 9.41
N THR A 124 -27.14 4.88 10.04
CA THR A 124 -28.13 4.20 10.86
C THR A 124 -28.69 2.99 10.09
N VAL A 125 -28.84 1.87 10.81
CA VAL A 125 -29.70 0.72 10.45
C VAL A 125 -29.20 -0.16 9.30
N GLN A 126 -28.37 -1.16 9.63
CA GLN A 126 -28.69 -2.59 9.43
C GLN A 126 -27.50 -3.44 9.88
N LYS A 127 -27.43 -3.72 11.18
CA LYS A 127 -26.69 -4.89 11.70
C LYS A 127 -27.40 -6.15 11.20
N ARG A 128 -27.07 -6.61 9.99
CA ARG A 128 -27.48 -7.93 9.53
C ARG A 128 -26.54 -8.96 10.11
N HIS A 129 -27.09 -9.77 11.01
CA HIS A 129 -26.58 -11.05 11.47
C HIS A 129 -25.74 -11.77 10.41
N ARG A 130 -24.44 -11.97 10.69
CA ARG A 130 -23.66 -13.07 10.10
C ARG A 130 -22.69 -13.59 11.15
N ASN A 131 -22.77 -14.89 11.43
CA ASN A 131 -21.74 -15.67 12.12
C ASN A 131 -20.44 -15.67 11.29
N LYS A 132 -19.75 -14.53 11.18
CA LYS A 132 -18.38 -14.44 10.69
C LYS A 132 -17.49 -14.47 11.93
N LYS A 133 -16.49 -15.35 12.00
CA LYS A 133 -15.34 -15.13 12.88
C LYS A 133 -14.90 -13.69 12.62
N ALA A 134 -15.00 -12.83 13.63
CA ALA A 134 -14.69 -11.42 13.48
C ALA A 134 -13.18 -11.29 13.32
N TYR A 135 -12.74 -11.27 12.06
CA TYR A 135 -11.38 -10.88 11.74
C TYR A 135 -11.29 -9.37 11.90
N ASN A 136 -10.60 -8.91 12.94
CA ASN A 136 -10.37 -7.49 13.21
C ASN A 136 -8.96 -7.12 12.76
N PHE A 137 -8.74 -6.98 11.45
CA PHE A 137 -7.50 -6.45 10.92
C PHE A 137 -7.56 -4.91 10.89
N SER A 138 -6.53 -4.25 11.42
CA SER A 138 -6.45 -2.79 11.39
C SER A 138 -5.74 -2.33 10.12
N ALA A 139 -6.51 -1.79 9.17
CA ALA A 139 -5.96 -1.19 7.95
C ALA A 139 -5.01 -0.02 8.26
N THR A 140 -5.38 0.83 9.22
CA THR A 140 -4.54 1.93 9.71
C THR A 140 -3.20 1.42 10.24
N PHE A 141 -3.19 0.33 11.00
CA PHE A 141 -1.95 -0.28 11.48
C PHE A 141 -1.05 -0.74 10.32
N CYS A 142 -1.59 -1.49 9.35
CA CYS A 142 -0.82 -1.94 8.19
C CYS A 142 -0.24 -0.77 7.38
N LEU A 143 -1.04 0.29 7.18
CA LEU A 143 -0.63 1.47 6.42
C LEU A 143 0.47 2.26 7.15
N ASN A 144 0.34 2.44 8.48
CA ASN A 144 1.36 3.09 9.29
C ASN A 144 2.67 2.29 9.29
N PHE A 145 2.57 0.98 9.53
CA PHE A 145 3.71 0.08 9.47
C PHE A 145 4.44 0.21 8.14
N TYR A 146 3.69 0.18 7.03
CA TYR A 146 4.26 0.32 5.69
C TYR A 146 4.92 1.69 5.47
N ALA A 147 4.29 2.78 5.92
CA ALA A 147 4.86 4.13 5.85
C ALA A 147 6.19 4.24 6.60
N ASP A 148 6.30 3.61 7.77
CA ASP A 148 7.52 3.59 8.56
C ASP A 148 8.63 2.82 7.86
N ILE A 149 8.34 1.68 7.23
CA ILE A 149 9.35 0.96 6.44
C ILE A 149 9.83 1.79 5.25
N ILE A 150 8.92 2.45 4.50
CA ILE A 150 9.31 3.37 3.44
C ILE A 150 10.26 4.44 3.99
N TRP A 151 9.91 5.06 5.10
CA TRP A 151 10.71 6.12 5.72
C TRP A 151 12.10 5.63 6.16
N LYS A 152 12.17 4.47 6.83
CA LYS A 152 13.42 3.83 7.24
C LYS A 152 14.35 3.57 6.05
N LEU A 153 13.82 2.94 4.99
CA LEU A 153 14.60 2.64 3.78
C LEU A 153 15.12 3.92 3.13
N CYS A 154 14.31 4.98 3.09
CA CYS A 154 14.74 6.26 2.56
C CYS A 154 15.92 6.82 3.34
N ILE A 155 15.87 6.83 4.67
CA ILE A 155 16.99 7.29 5.52
C ILE A 155 18.24 6.42 5.28
N ALA A 156 18.07 5.11 5.14
CA ALA A 156 19.19 4.21 4.89
C ALA A 156 19.89 4.50 3.56
N VAL A 157 19.14 4.87 2.51
CA VAL A 157 19.70 5.31 1.22
C VAL A 157 20.39 6.67 1.33
N GLU A 158 19.84 7.62 2.10
CA GLU A 158 20.49 8.93 2.35
C GLU A 158 21.90 8.78 2.88
N ASN A 159 22.09 7.87 3.84
CA ASN A 159 23.38 7.65 4.49
C ASN A 159 24.43 7.00 3.57
N LYS A 160 24.02 6.50 2.39
CA LYS A 160 24.89 5.77 1.45
C LYS A 160 25.28 6.60 0.21
N ASN A 161 24.81 7.85 0.07
CA ASN A 161 25.18 8.82 -0.97
C ASN A 161 25.04 8.41 -2.46
N GLU A 162 24.57 7.21 -2.77
CA GLU A 162 24.36 6.72 -4.13
C GLU A 162 22.87 6.83 -4.50
N LEU A 163 22.56 7.42 -5.67
CA LEU A 163 21.22 7.40 -6.31
C LEU A 163 20.07 8.12 -5.57
N ALA A 164 20.40 9.09 -4.72
CA ALA A 164 19.44 9.64 -3.75
C ALA A 164 18.18 10.30 -4.37
N GLN A 165 18.29 10.98 -5.51
CA GLN A 165 17.20 11.81 -6.01
C GLN A 165 16.03 11.01 -6.60
N SER A 166 16.28 9.99 -7.43
CA SER A 166 15.21 9.12 -7.96
C SER A 166 14.54 8.31 -6.84
N CYS A 167 15.32 7.89 -5.84
CA CYS A 167 14.82 7.25 -4.64
C CYS A 167 13.90 8.18 -3.83
N TYR A 168 14.29 9.44 -3.61
CA TYR A 168 13.44 10.43 -2.93
C TYR A 168 12.13 10.66 -3.68
N VAL A 169 12.20 10.72 -5.01
CA VAL A 169 11.00 10.92 -5.84
C VAL A 169 10.01 9.76 -5.67
N ALA A 170 10.50 8.53 -5.79
CA ALA A 170 9.66 7.34 -5.65
C ALA A 170 9.10 7.20 -4.21
N ALA A 171 9.91 7.56 -3.22
CA ALA A 171 9.53 7.55 -1.81
C ALA A 171 8.44 8.54 -1.45
N TYR A 172 8.56 9.82 -1.85
CA TYR A 172 7.52 10.80 -1.50
C TYR A 172 6.19 10.44 -2.15
N LYS A 173 6.20 10.00 -3.41
CA LYS A 173 4.97 9.56 -4.10
C LYS A 173 4.29 8.43 -3.34
N SER A 174 5.08 7.50 -2.85
CA SER A 174 4.60 6.37 -2.05
C SER A 174 4.03 6.81 -0.70
N LEU A 175 4.74 7.68 0.03
CA LEU A 175 4.25 8.25 1.30
C LEU A 175 2.96 9.04 1.12
N VAL A 176 2.85 9.83 0.05
CA VAL A 176 1.63 10.59 -0.26
C VAL A 176 0.46 9.65 -0.54
N GLU A 177 0.66 8.56 -1.28
CA GLU A 177 -0.40 7.61 -1.58
C GLU A 177 -0.86 6.85 -0.33
N VAL A 178 0.08 6.49 0.56
CA VAL A 178 -0.25 5.93 1.87
C VAL A 178 -1.03 6.94 2.72
N GLY A 179 -0.57 8.20 2.78
CA GLY A 179 -1.24 9.29 3.50
C GLY A 179 -2.67 9.53 2.99
N ARG A 180 -2.89 9.55 1.67
CA ARG A 180 -4.23 9.62 1.08
C ARG A 180 -5.12 8.45 1.49
N THR A 181 -4.54 7.26 1.60
CA THR A 181 -5.29 6.08 2.04
C THR A 181 -5.63 6.20 3.52
N LEU A 182 -4.71 6.65 4.37
CA LEU A 182 -4.95 6.93 5.79
C LEU A 182 -6.03 8.01 6.00
N GLN A 183 -6.04 9.09 5.19
CA GLN A 183 -7.13 10.09 5.22
C GLN A 183 -8.50 9.45 4.98
N LYS A 184 -8.60 8.51 4.02
CA LYS A 184 -9.86 7.81 3.75
C LYS A 184 -10.34 6.98 4.95
N HIS A 185 -9.43 6.57 5.84
CA HIS A 185 -9.74 5.88 7.09
C HIS A 185 -9.87 6.82 8.30
N SER A 186 -10.03 8.14 8.08
CA SER A 186 -10.10 9.14 9.15
C SER A 186 -8.89 9.14 10.10
N SER A 187 -7.77 8.54 9.67
CA SER A 187 -6.50 8.51 10.41
C SER A 187 -5.70 9.75 10.04
N TRP A 188 -6.22 10.90 10.47
CA TRP A 188 -5.77 12.21 10.00
C TRP A 188 -4.35 12.54 10.45
N ASN A 189 -3.99 12.23 11.70
CA ASN A 189 -2.67 12.52 12.24
C ASN A 189 -1.59 11.71 11.52
N GLU A 190 -1.87 10.42 11.29
CA GLU A 190 -1.03 9.49 10.57
C GLU A 190 -0.86 9.90 9.10
N ALA A 191 -1.95 10.35 8.47
CA ALA A 191 -1.91 10.91 7.12
C ALA A 191 -1.04 12.16 7.04
N MET A 192 -1.16 13.08 8.01
CA MET A 192 -0.32 14.28 8.08
C MET A 192 1.16 13.95 8.21
N ASP A 193 1.51 12.98 9.05
CA ASP A 193 2.88 12.52 9.20
C ASP A 193 3.43 12.00 7.87
N CYS A 194 2.64 11.21 7.12
CA CYS A 194 3.02 10.76 5.78
C CYS A 194 3.25 11.92 4.80
N PHE A 195 2.35 12.92 4.78
CA PHE A 195 2.51 14.09 3.90
C PHE A 195 3.73 14.93 4.27
N TYR A 196 3.99 15.12 5.57
CA TYR A 196 5.14 15.86 6.05
C TYR A 196 6.46 15.14 5.69
N LYS A 197 6.53 13.82 5.93
CA LYS A 197 7.65 12.98 5.51
C LYS A 197 7.87 13.06 4.00
N GLY A 198 6.80 13.01 3.19
CA GLY A 198 6.86 13.17 1.73
C GLY A 198 7.40 14.53 1.31
N LEU A 199 6.85 15.62 1.86
CA LEU A 199 7.26 16.98 1.58
C LEU A 199 8.74 17.22 1.89
N LYS A 200 9.23 16.69 3.03
CA LYS A 200 10.65 16.74 3.40
C LYS A 200 11.55 16.09 2.35
N LYS A 201 11.12 14.98 1.73
CA LYS A 201 11.89 14.31 0.67
C LYS A 201 11.84 15.06 -0.65
N MET A 202 10.73 15.72 -0.97
CA MET A 202 10.64 16.60 -2.14
C MET A 202 11.61 17.78 -2.07
N TYR A 203 11.67 18.48 -0.93
CA TYR A 203 12.64 19.56 -0.75
C TYR A 203 14.08 19.07 -0.86
N LYS A 204 14.38 17.88 -0.31
CA LYS A 204 15.70 17.24 -0.49
C LYS A 204 15.99 16.84 -1.94
N ALA A 205 14.95 16.55 -2.73
CA ALA A 205 15.07 16.31 -4.16
C ALA A 205 15.20 17.61 -4.99
N GLY A 206 15.28 18.78 -4.35
CA GLY A 206 15.46 20.08 -5.01
C GLY A 206 14.18 20.71 -5.54
N TYR A 207 13.02 20.23 -5.12
CA TYR A 207 11.73 20.77 -5.56
C TYR A 207 11.47 22.07 -4.79
N ASP A 208 11.01 23.11 -5.48
CA ASP A 208 10.64 24.38 -4.86
C ASP A 208 9.18 24.39 -4.40
N GLU A 209 8.77 25.44 -3.68
CA GLU A 209 7.39 25.60 -3.19
C GLU A 209 6.36 25.76 -4.32
N LYS A 210 6.81 26.13 -5.52
CA LYS A 210 5.96 26.34 -6.70
C LYS A 210 5.75 25.06 -7.51
N HIS A 211 6.52 24.01 -7.21
CA HIS A 211 6.39 22.73 -7.89
C HIS A 211 4.98 22.15 -7.69
N ALA A 212 4.36 21.67 -8.78
CA ALA A 212 2.98 21.19 -8.79
C ALA A 212 2.71 20.12 -7.71
N ASP A 213 3.62 19.14 -7.58
CA ASP A 213 3.54 18.11 -6.56
C ASP A 213 3.62 18.68 -5.12
N VAL A 214 4.43 19.72 -4.88
CA VAL A 214 4.54 20.36 -3.55
C VAL A 214 3.22 21.04 -3.21
N ILE A 215 2.67 21.81 -4.17
CA ILE A 215 1.36 22.45 -4.02
C ILE A 215 0.28 21.40 -3.74
N GLN A 216 0.31 20.26 -4.44
CA GLN A 216 -0.65 19.18 -4.23
C GLN A 216 -0.57 18.60 -2.81
N ILE A 217 0.63 18.34 -2.28
CA ILE A 217 0.77 17.85 -0.90
C ILE A 217 0.26 18.89 0.10
N LEU A 218 0.61 20.16 -0.09
CA LEU A 218 0.13 21.25 0.77
C LEU A 218 -1.40 21.37 0.75
N GLN A 219 -2.04 21.14 -0.40
CA GLN A 219 -3.50 21.07 -0.48
C GLN A 219 -4.08 19.88 0.30
N LEU A 220 -3.45 18.71 0.23
CA LEU A 220 -3.87 17.53 1.01
C LEU A 220 -3.75 17.79 2.52
N ILE A 221 -2.68 18.44 2.96
CA ILE A 221 -2.51 18.86 4.36
C ILE A 221 -3.61 19.85 4.75
N LYS A 222 -3.92 20.84 3.90
CA LYS A 222 -5.02 21.77 4.18
C LYS A 222 -6.38 21.06 4.27
N SER A 223 -6.62 20.04 3.44
CA SER A 223 -7.89 19.32 3.41
C SER A 223 -8.05 18.28 4.52
N SER A 224 -6.97 17.86 5.18
CA SER A 224 -7.03 16.88 6.28
C SER A 224 -7.03 17.49 7.68
N SER A 225 -7.13 18.82 7.78
CA SER A 225 -7.42 19.48 9.06
C SER A 225 -8.95 19.49 9.29
N PRO A 226 -9.47 18.81 10.33
CA PRO A 226 -10.90 18.89 10.70
C PRO A 226 -11.30 20.28 11.22
N GLN A 227 -10.33 21.16 11.48
CA GLN A 227 -10.59 22.58 11.74
C GLN A 227 -10.33 23.36 10.46
N ARG A 228 -11.27 24.23 10.08
CA ARG A 228 -11.08 25.21 9.01
C ARG A 228 -9.79 25.98 9.29
N ILE A 229 -8.70 25.64 8.61
CA ILE A 229 -7.51 26.49 8.56
C ILE A 229 -7.89 27.62 7.63
N VAL A 230 -8.42 28.70 8.21
CA VAL A 230 -8.61 29.95 7.49
C VAL A 230 -7.24 30.63 7.49
N LEU A 231 -6.54 30.56 6.36
CA LEU A 231 -5.37 31.39 6.13
C LEU A 231 -5.85 32.83 5.97
N VAL A 232 -5.73 33.61 7.05
CA VAL A 232 -6.05 35.04 7.04
C VAL A 232 -4.79 35.87 6.83
N PRO A 233 -4.88 37.03 6.16
CA PRO A 233 -3.80 38.01 6.11
C PRO A 233 -3.35 38.39 7.53
N PHE A 234 -2.06 38.72 7.70
CA PHE A 234 -1.47 39.08 9.00
C PHE A 234 -2.23 40.20 9.74
N SER A 235 -2.94 41.05 9.00
CA SER A 235 -3.74 42.16 9.50
C SER A 235 -5.13 41.77 10.04
N SER A 236 -5.52 40.49 10.01
CA SER A 236 -6.85 40.06 10.44
C SER A 236 -6.98 39.96 11.96
N PRO A 237 -8.06 40.50 12.57
CA PRO A 237 -8.30 40.43 14.02
C PRO A 237 -8.65 39.02 14.54
N HIS A 238 -8.76 38.03 13.66
CA HIS A 238 -9.07 36.63 14.01
C HIS A 238 -7.96 35.64 13.62
N GLY A 239 -6.75 36.13 13.31
CA GLY A 239 -5.61 35.28 12.97
C GLY A 239 -4.98 34.63 14.19
N LEU A 240 -4.81 33.30 14.17
CA LEU A 240 -3.88 32.61 15.07
C LEU A 240 -2.45 32.92 14.61
N ILE A 241 -1.75 33.74 15.39
CA ILE A 241 -0.37 34.13 15.13
C ILE A 241 0.56 33.02 15.62
N LEU A 242 1.23 32.34 14.69
CA LEU A 242 2.44 31.57 15.01
C LEU A 242 3.58 32.58 15.20
N THR A 243 3.95 32.87 16.45
CA THR A 243 5.13 33.67 16.78
C THR A 243 6.30 32.74 17.14
N LYS A 244 7.59 33.02 16.87
CA LYS A 244 8.33 33.99 16.05
C LYS A 244 9.79 33.49 16.10
N SER A 245 10.60 33.64 15.04
CA SER A 245 12.06 33.61 15.21
C SER A 245 12.77 34.45 14.15
N HIS A 246 13.25 35.61 14.63
CA HIS A 246 14.13 36.63 14.05
C HIS A 246 13.57 37.55 12.96
#